data_AF-A0A377V9S8-F1
#
_entry.id   AF-A0A377V9S8-F1
#
_cell.length_a   1.000
_cell.length_b   1.000
_cell.length_c   1.000
_cell.angle_alpha   90.00
_cell.angle_beta   90.00
_cell.angle_gamma   90.00
#
_symmetry.space_group_name_H-M   'P 1'
#
loop_
_entity.id
_entity.type
_entity.pdbx_description
1 polymer ?
#
loop_
_entity_poly.entity_id
_entity_poly.type
_entity_poly.pdbx_seq_one_letter_code
_entity_poly.pdbx_strand_id
1 'polypeptide(L)'
;MSRMHVLAVAVLSAAVSGPLAAAGINSFSQAKAAGVKVNADVPGDFYCGCKIDWQGKKGVIDLESCGYKVRKNENRASRVEWEHVVPAWQFGHQRQCWQEGGT
;
A
#
# COMPACT_ATOMS: atom_id res chain seq x y z
N MET A 1 14.54 52.20 16.28
CA MET A 1 15.52 51.18 15.83
C MET A 1 15.17 49.78 16.33
N SER A 2 14.98 49.55 17.64
CA SER A 2 14.61 48.23 18.22
C SER A 2 13.33 47.59 17.63
N ARG A 3 12.22 48.34 17.47
CA ARG A 3 10.98 47.83 16.88
C ARG A 3 11.11 47.37 15.42
N MET A 4 12.03 47.97 14.68
CA MET A 4 12.25 47.68 13.25
C MET A 4 13.02 46.36 13.06
N HIS A 5 13.88 46.00 14.01
CA HIS A 5 14.56 44.71 14.03
C HIS A 5 13.63 43.58 14.47
N VAL A 6 12.72 43.83 15.41
CA VAL A 6 11.69 42.84 15.83
C VAL A 6 10.74 42.50 14.67
N LEU A 7 10.31 43.51 13.91
CA LEU A 7 9.48 43.33 12.71
C LEU A 7 10.22 42.56 11.59
N ALA A 8 11.50 42.85 11.37
CA ALA A 8 12.30 42.14 10.35
C ALA A 8 12.50 40.65 10.69
N VAL A 9 12.69 40.31 11.97
CA VAL A 9 12.84 38.91 12.42
C VAL A 9 11.52 38.15 12.28
N ALA A 10 10.38 38.77 12.60
CA ALA A 10 9.06 38.13 12.50
C ALA A 10 8.67 37.80 11.04
N VAL A 11 9.06 38.65 10.07
CA VAL A 11 8.79 38.41 8.63
C VAL A 11 9.67 37.28 8.09
N LEU A 12 10.90 37.11 8.58
CA LEU A 12 11.81 36.05 8.15
C LEU A 12 11.34 34.65 8.61
N SER A 13 10.66 34.55 9.75
CA SER A 13 10.12 33.27 10.27
C SER A 13 8.91 32.74 9.51
N ALA A 14 8.16 33.62 8.83
CA ALA A 14 6.94 33.25 8.10
C ALA A 14 7.21 32.69 6.68
N ALA A 15 8.43 32.82 6.16
CA ALA A 15 8.77 32.42 4.79
C ALA A 15 9.16 30.94 4.64
N VAL A 16 9.31 30.18 5.73
CA VAL A 16 9.73 28.77 5.73
C VAL A 16 8.57 27.85 6.09
N SER A 17 7.43 28.04 5.45
CA SER A 17 6.25 27.17 5.61
C SER A 17 5.65 26.85 4.25
N GLY A 18 6.47 26.31 3.34
CA GLY A 18 5.98 25.64 2.15
C GLY A 18 5.39 24.28 2.52
N PRO A 19 4.26 23.84 1.93
CA PRO A 19 3.75 22.50 2.17
C PRO A 19 4.80 21.49 1.72
N LEU A 20 5.27 20.67 2.65
CA LEU A 20 6.08 19.50 2.32
C LEU A 20 5.13 18.49 1.65
N ALA A 21 5.07 18.51 0.32
CA ALA A 21 4.30 17.52 -0.43
C ALA A 21 4.95 16.15 -0.20
N ALA A 22 4.43 15.36 0.74
CA ALA A 22 4.79 13.97 0.87
C ALA A 22 4.47 13.29 -0.47
N ALA A 23 5.45 12.58 -1.05
CA ALA A 23 5.23 11.81 -2.26
C ALA A 23 4.20 10.69 -1.94
N GLY A 24 2.93 10.96 -2.23
CA GLY A 24 1.82 10.06 -1.97
C GLY A 24 1.83 8.82 -2.86
N ILE A 25 1.09 7.79 -2.44
CA ILE A 25 0.79 6.61 -3.27
C ILE A 25 -0.38 6.99 -4.18
N ASN A 26 -0.12 7.07 -5.49
CA ASN A 26 -1.09 7.54 -6.49
C ASN A 26 -1.50 6.46 -7.49
N SER A 27 -1.05 5.21 -7.29
CA SER A 27 -1.39 4.08 -8.14
C SER A 27 -1.42 2.78 -7.35
N PHE A 28 -2.17 1.80 -7.85
CA PHE A 28 -2.22 0.48 -7.25
C PHE A 28 -0.85 -0.21 -7.25
N SER A 29 -0.02 0.00 -8.26
CA SER A 29 1.34 -0.55 -8.32
C SER A 29 2.26 0.02 -7.23
N GLN A 30 2.17 1.31 -6.94
CA GLN A 30 2.87 1.94 -5.82
C GLN A 30 2.33 1.41 -4.48
N ALA A 31 1.01 1.23 -4.36
CA ALA A 31 0.38 0.70 -3.16
C ALA A 31 0.87 -0.72 -2.84
N LYS A 32 0.93 -1.61 -3.85
CA LYS A 32 1.48 -2.96 -3.70
C LYS A 32 2.94 -2.95 -3.26
N ALA A 33 3.76 -2.05 -3.81
CA ALA A 33 5.17 -1.93 -3.43
C ALA A 33 5.34 -1.44 -1.98
N ALA A 34 4.47 -0.53 -1.53
CA ALA A 34 4.42 -0.12 -0.12
C ALA A 34 3.91 -1.26 0.78
N GLY A 35 2.91 -2.02 0.32
CA GLY A 35 2.36 -3.17 1.03
C GLY A 35 3.43 -4.21 1.39
N VAL A 36 4.37 -4.51 0.48
CA VAL A 36 5.48 -5.43 0.78
C VAL A 36 6.29 -4.95 1.99
N LYS A 37 6.53 -3.64 2.11
CA LYS A 37 7.29 -3.07 3.24
C LYS A 37 6.50 -3.16 4.54
N VAL A 38 5.20 -2.87 4.49
CA VAL A 38 4.30 -2.91 5.64
C VAL A 38 4.09 -4.33 6.16
N ASN A 39 4.18 -5.33 5.29
CA ASN A 39 3.95 -6.73 5.63
C ASN A 39 5.26 -7.53 5.73
N ALA A 40 6.40 -6.87 5.89
CA ALA A 40 7.70 -7.55 5.89
C ALA A 40 7.88 -8.50 7.10
N ASP A 41 7.20 -8.20 8.21
CA ASP A 41 7.33 -8.85 9.53
C ASP A 41 6.03 -9.50 10.01
N VAL A 42 5.02 -9.64 9.15
CA VAL A 42 3.77 -10.31 9.53
C VAL A 42 4.01 -11.81 9.76
N PRO A 43 3.31 -12.42 10.75
CA PRO A 43 3.51 -13.83 11.09
C PRO A 43 2.99 -14.80 10.02
N GLY A 44 2.12 -14.34 9.11
CA GLY A 44 1.59 -15.13 8.01
C GLY A 44 0.64 -14.33 7.12
N ASP A 45 0.08 -15.00 6.12
CA ASP A 45 -0.92 -14.42 5.24
C ASP A 45 -2.20 -14.02 5.98
N PHE A 46 -3.04 -13.22 5.31
CA PHE A 46 -4.20 -12.57 5.93
C PHE A 46 -5.31 -13.54 6.36
N TYR A 47 -5.50 -14.67 5.68
CA TYR A 47 -6.67 -15.54 5.88
C TYR A 47 -6.33 -16.89 6.51
N CYS A 48 -5.28 -17.53 6.01
CA CYS A 48 -4.85 -18.88 6.39
C CYS A 48 -3.65 -18.84 7.35
N GLY A 49 -2.97 -17.71 7.47
CA GLY A 49 -1.82 -17.55 8.36
C GLY A 49 -0.58 -18.32 7.88
N CYS A 50 -0.48 -18.63 6.59
CA CYS A 50 0.69 -19.30 6.03
C CYS A 50 1.88 -18.35 6.01
N LYS A 51 3.06 -18.85 6.34
CA LYS A 51 4.29 -18.06 6.31
C LYS A 51 4.54 -17.52 4.90
N ILE A 52 4.95 -16.25 4.83
CA ILE A 52 5.31 -15.57 3.59
C ILE A 52 6.82 -15.38 3.53
N ASP A 53 7.47 -15.90 2.49
CA ASP A 53 8.86 -15.62 2.17
C ASP A 53 8.94 -14.53 1.09
N TRP A 54 9.37 -13.33 1.50
CA TRP A 54 9.49 -12.18 0.59
C TRP A 54 10.78 -12.23 -0.25
N GLN A 55 10.63 -12.33 -1.56
CA GLN A 55 11.70 -12.25 -2.57
C GLN A 55 11.58 -10.94 -3.36
N GLY A 56 12.18 -9.88 -2.85
CA GLY A 56 12.06 -8.54 -3.42
C GLY A 56 10.63 -8.02 -3.33
N LYS A 57 9.90 -7.95 -4.45
CA LYS A 57 8.49 -7.52 -4.50
C LYS A 57 7.48 -8.68 -4.54
N LYS A 58 7.96 -9.93 -4.56
CA LYS A 58 7.13 -11.14 -4.65
C LYS A 58 7.08 -11.81 -3.29
N GLY A 59 5.90 -12.20 -2.83
CA GLY A 59 5.75 -13.07 -1.66
C GLY A 59 5.50 -14.50 -2.12
N VAL A 60 6.30 -15.44 -1.64
CA VAL A 60 6.12 -16.88 -1.85
C VAL A 60 5.46 -17.45 -0.61
N ILE A 61 4.43 -18.26 -0.79
CA ILE A 61 3.68 -18.87 0.33
C ILE A 61 4.28 -20.24 0.66
N ASP A 62 4.63 -20.45 1.92
CA ASP A 62 4.89 -21.78 2.48
C ASP A 62 3.55 -22.41 2.90
N LEU A 63 2.98 -23.23 2.02
CA LEU A 63 1.68 -23.88 2.23
C LEU A 63 1.72 -24.95 3.35
N GLU A 64 2.88 -25.54 3.60
CA GLU A 64 3.04 -26.57 4.63
C GLU A 64 3.01 -25.95 6.03
N SER A 65 3.54 -24.72 6.18
CA SER A 65 3.58 -24.00 7.47
C SER A 65 2.22 -23.85 8.16
N CYS A 66 1.13 -23.82 7.38
CA CYS A 66 -0.25 -23.67 7.84
C CYS A 66 -1.14 -24.89 7.51
N GLY A 67 -0.60 -25.92 6.85
CA GLY A 67 -1.35 -27.09 6.41
C GLY A 67 -2.38 -26.81 5.30
N TYR A 68 -2.17 -25.78 4.48
CA TYR A 68 -3.11 -25.41 3.41
C TYR A 68 -3.18 -26.47 2.32
N LYS A 69 -4.39 -26.83 1.89
CA LYS A 69 -4.64 -27.81 0.83
C LYS A 69 -5.04 -27.12 -0.47
N VAL A 70 -4.20 -27.27 -1.49
CA VAL A 70 -4.45 -26.72 -2.82
C VAL A 70 -5.70 -27.37 -3.44
N ARG A 71 -6.68 -26.54 -3.81
CA ARG A 71 -7.93 -27.03 -4.44
C ARG A 71 -7.76 -27.41 -5.92
N LYS A 72 -7.06 -26.56 -6.70
CA LYS A 72 -6.95 -26.74 -8.18
C LYS A 72 -5.74 -26.07 -8.84
N ASN A 73 -5.31 -24.90 -8.36
CA ASN A 73 -4.27 -24.12 -9.03
C ASN A 73 -3.09 -23.88 -8.10
N GLU A 74 -2.08 -24.73 -8.22
CA GLU A 74 -0.87 -24.69 -7.40
C GLU A 74 -0.04 -23.43 -7.66
N ASN A 75 0.12 -23.03 -8.92
CA ASN A 75 0.84 -21.81 -9.29
C ASN A 75 0.24 -20.54 -8.66
N ARG A 76 -1.07 -20.52 -8.45
CA ARG A 76 -1.78 -19.45 -7.73
C ARG A 76 -1.59 -19.55 -6.23
N ALA A 77 -1.70 -20.75 -5.67
CA ALA A 77 -1.60 -20.98 -4.24
C ALA A 77 -0.20 -20.64 -3.68
N SER A 78 0.85 -20.85 -4.47
CA SER A 78 2.24 -20.66 -4.03
C SER A 78 2.74 -19.20 -4.01
N ARG A 79 1.88 -18.21 -4.32
CA ARG A 79 2.27 -16.80 -4.34
C ARG A 79 1.26 -15.89 -3.64
N VAL A 80 1.76 -14.79 -3.11
CA VAL A 80 0.92 -13.70 -2.60
C VAL A 80 0.26 -12.96 -3.77
N GLU A 81 -1.07 -12.82 -3.69
CA GLU A 81 -1.82 -11.82 -4.44
C GLU A 81 -2.36 -10.78 -3.44
N TRP A 82 -2.38 -9.52 -3.85
CA TRP A 82 -2.87 -8.44 -2.99
C TRP A 82 -4.39 -8.39 -3.01
N GLU A 83 -4.99 -8.78 -1.90
CA GLU A 83 -6.45 -8.79 -1.74
C GLU A 83 -6.99 -7.39 -1.44
N HIS A 84 -8.10 -7.05 -2.09
CA HIS A 84 -8.90 -5.91 -1.69
C HIS A 84 -9.99 -6.41 -0.74
N VAL A 85 -9.78 -6.27 0.58
CA VAL A 85 -10.74 -6.72 1.61
C VAL A 85 -12.17 -6.26 1.31
N VAL A 86 -12.33 -5.01 0.85
CA VAL A 86 -13.53 -4.57 0.15
C VAL A 86 -13.19 -4.59 -1.35
N PRO A 87 -13.80 -5.48 -2.16
CA PRO A 87 -13.43 -5.64 -3.56
C PRO A 87 -13.56 -4.35 -4.36
N ALA A 88 -12.65 -4.13 -5.32
CA ALA A 88 -12.69 -2.96 -6.20
C ALA A 88 -14.05 -2.77 -6.88
N TRP A 89 -14.69 -3.88 -7.25
CA TRP A 89 -16.04 -3.87 -7.83
C TRP A 89 -17.07 -3.27 -6.88
N GLN A 90 -17.01 -3.58 -5.58
CA GLN A 90 -18.02 -3.13 -4.60
C GLN A 90 -18.14 -1.60 -4.56
N PHE A 91 -17.01 -0.89 -4.59
CA PHE A 91 -16.99 0.58 -4.57
C PHE A 91 -16.85 1.23 -5.95
N GLY A 92 -16.67 0.43 -7.00
CA GLY A 92 -16.36 0.89 -8.35
C GLY A 92 -17.47 0.67 -9.39
N HIS A 93 -18.21 -0.43 -9.32
CA HIS A 93 -19.04 -0.90 -10.44
C HIS A 93 -20.16 0.05 -10.86
N GLN A 94 -20.63 0.91 -9.96
CA GLN A 94 -21.69 1.89 -10.26
C GLN A 94 -21.15 3.16 -10.93
N ARG A 95 -19.83 3.32 -11.05
CA ARG A 95 -19.20 4.52 -11.63
C ARG A 95 -19.16 4.44 -13.14
N GLN A 96 -19.27 5.59 -13.80
CA GLN A 96 -19.19 5.72 -15.26
C GLN A 96 -17.93 5.08 -15.84
N CYS A 97 -16.76 5.34 -15.25
CA CYS A 97 -15.49 4.74 -15.70
C CYS A 97 -15.50 3.21 -15.68
N TRP A 98 -16.30 2.59 -14.81
CA TRP A 98 -16.46 1.14 -14.80
C TRP A 98 -17.34 0.66 -15.95
N GLN A 99 -18.40 1.39 -16.28
CA GLN A 99 -19.31 1.06 -17.38
C GLN A 99 -18.63 1.23 -18.75
N GLU A 100 -17.67 2.14 -18.85
CA GLU A 100 -16.97 2.49 -20.09
C GLU A 100 -15.72 1.63 -20.38
N GLY A 101 -15.46 0.58 -19.59
CA GLY A 101 -14.29 -0.28 -19.82
C GLY A 101 -13.77 -1.05 -18.62
N GLY A 102 -14.40 -0.94 -17.45
CA GLY A 102 -13.95 -1.60 -16.23
C GLY A 102 -12.58 -1.10 -15.75
N THR A 103 -12.01 -1.84 -14.80
CA THR A 103 -10.60 -1.68 -14.36
C THR A 103 -9.63 -2.33 -15.33
#